data_AF-A0A5B9MR22-F1
#
_entry.id   AF-A0A5B9MR22-F1
#
_cell.length_a   1.000
_cell.length_b   1.000
_cell.length_c   1.000
_cell.angle_alpha   90.00
_cell.angle_beta   90.00
_cell.angle_gamma   90.00
#
_symmetry.space_group_name_H-M   'P 1'
#
loop_
_entity.id
_entity.type
_entity.pdbx_description
1 polymer ?
#
loop_
_entity_poly.entity_id
_entity_poly.type
_entity_poly.pdbx_seq_one_letter_code
_entity_poly.pdbx_strand_id
1 'polypeptide(L)'
;MRYPPRRRRGTLMIGVLACLVVVASLIGLIAKDALAARRETRLRLQLHQTQRLLDAGILRAAIRSQQDSDYTGETWQPTLELAGQDADATVTISIDDGQTTVTAKLGLAPNITTQSYVYSSSEVQ
;
A
#
# COMPACT_ATOMS: atom_id res chain seq x y z
N MET A 1 -0.17 -26.83 70.85
CA MET A 1 -0.76 -26.78 69.49
C MET A 1 -0.07 -25.69 68.69
N ARG A 2 0.78 -26.03 67.72
CA ARG A 2 1.45 -25.09 66.80
C ARG A 2 0.68 -25.09 65.47
N TYR A 3 0.10 -23.96 65.08
CA TYR A 3 -0.49 -23.77 63.76
C TYR A 3 0.62 -23.63 62.71
N PRO A 4 0.62 -24.42 61.61
CA PRO A 4 1.61 -24.26 60.55
C PRO A 4 1.36 -22.97 59.74
N PRO A 5 2.41 -22.33 59.22
CA PRO A 5 2.30 -21.03 58.58
C PRO A 5 1.57 -21.13 57.24
N ARG A 6 0.41 -20.46 57.14
CA ARG A 6 -0.37 -20.26 55.89
C ARG A 6 0.30 -19.28 54.91
N ARG A 7 1.63 -19.36 54.75
CA ARG A 7 2.46 -18.43 53.95
C ARG A 7 2.68 -18.85 52.50
N ARG A 8 2.30 -20.07 52.10
CA ARG A 8 2.54 -20.60 50.74
C ARG A 8 1.47 -20.21 49.70
N ARG A 9 0.28 -19.79 50.14
CA ARG A 9 -0.82 -19.40 49.23
C ARG A 9 -0.61 -18.03 48.59
N GLY A 10 -0.02 -17.08 49.32
CA GLY A 10 0.26 -15.74 48.79
C GLY A 10 1.31 -15.74 47.68
N THR A 11 2.38 -16.51 47.83
CA THR A 11 3.45 -16.62 46.82
C THR A 11 2.98 -17.25 45.52
N LEU A 12 2.06 -18.23 45.61
CA LEU A 12 1.50 -18.89 44.43
C LEU A 12 0.57 -17.96 43.65
N MET A 13 -0.22 -17.14 44.35
CA MET A 13 -1.03 -16.08 43.73
C MET A 13 -0.17 -15.03 43.02
N ILE A 14 0.92 -14.58 43.65
CA ILE A 14 1.84 -13.60 43.05
C ILE A 14 2.48 -14.16 41.77
N GLY A 15 2.90 -15.43 41.77
CA GLY A 15 3.47 -16.08 40.59
C GLY A 15 2.48 -16.17 39.43
N VAL A 16 1.22 -16.53 39.71
CA VAL A 16 0.15 -16.56 38.69
C VAL A 16 -0.14 -15.17 38.15
N LEU A 17 -0.20 -14.16 39.01
CA LEU A 17 -0.46 -12.78 38.62
C LEU A 17 0.67 -12.23 37.74
N ALA A 18 1.93 -12.49 38.10
CA ALA A 18 3.08 -12.15 37.28
C ALA A 18 3.03 -12.84 35.90
N CYS A 19 2.69 -14.13 35.86
CA CYS A 19 2.53 -14.86 34.60
C CYS A 19 1.42 -14.26 33.73
N LEU A 20 0.26 -13.93 34.31
CA LEU A 20 -0.84 -13.28 33.61
C LEU A 20 -0.44 -11.91 33.04
N VAL A 21 0.33 -11.11 33.80
CA VAL A 21 0.84 -9.81 33.31
C VAL A 21 1.78 -9.99 32.12
N VAL A 22 2.67 -10.99 32.18
CA VAL A 22 3.60 -11.30 31.07
C VAL A 22 2.83 -11.79 29.83
N VAL A 23 1.83 -12.65 30.01
CA VAL A 23 1.00 -13.13 28.88
C VAL A 23 0.18 -11.98 28.30
N ALA A 24 -0.42 -11.14 29.13
CA ALA A 24 -1.21 -9.99 28.68
C ALA A 24 -0.35 -8.97 27.90
N SER A 25 0.89 -8.73 28.32
CA SER A 25 1.80 -7.83 27.62
C SER A 25 2.21 -8.37 26.24
N LEU A 26 2.48 -9.69 26.14
CA LEU A 26 2.76 -10.35 24.86
C LEU A 26 1.58 -10.26 23.89
N ILE A 27 0.36 -10.53 24.37
CA ILE A 27 -0.86 -10.41 23.55
C ILE A 27 -1.03 -8.97 23.05
N GLY A 28 -0.79 -7.98 23.91
CA GLY A 28 -0.85 -6.57 23.56
C GLY A 28 0.13 -6.17 22.45
N LEU A 29 1.36 -6.69 22.50
CA LEU A 29 2.37 -6.46 21.47
C LEU A 29 1.94 -7.07 20.13
N ILE A 30 1.50 -8.33 20.13
CA ILE A 30 1.04 -9.02 18.91
C ILE A 30 -0.16 -8.30 18.29
N ALA A 31 -1.11 -7.83 19.10
CA ALA A 31 -2.27 -7.09 18.61
C ALA A 31 -1.86 -5.77 17.94
N LYS A 32 -0.89 -5.07 18.52
CA LYS A 32 -0.36 -3.82 17.96
C LYS A 32 0.37 -4.07 16.64
N ASP A 33 1.20 -5.11 16.59
CA ASP A 33 1.94 -5.49 15.39
C ASP A 33 1.01 -5.97 14.28
N ALA A 34 -0.03 -6.75 14.60
CA ALA A 34 -1.04 -7.16 13.65
C ALA A 34 -1.80 -5.97 13.04
N LEU A 35 -2.08 -4.94 13.86
CA LEU A 35 -2.73 -3.73 13.37
C LEU A 35 -1.80 -2.92 12.46
N ALA A 36 -0.52 -2.82 12.82
CA ALA A 36 0.51 -2.16 11.99
C ALA A 36 0.70 -2.90 10.66
N ALA A 37 0.84 -4.22 10.69
CA ALA A 37 1.01 -5.07 9.51
C ALA A 37 -0.19 -4.97 8.55
N ARG A 38 -1.42 -4.88 9.09
CA ARG A 38 -2.62 -4.65 8.26
C ARG A 38 -2.57 -3.30 7.53
N ARG A 39 -2.11 -2.24 8.21
CA ARG A 39 -1.97 -0.92 7.58
C ARG A 39 -0.91 -0.95 6.49
N GLU A 40 0.22 -1.57 6.75
CA GLU A 40 1.31 -1.70 5.78
C GLU A 40 0.88 -2.51 4.55
N THR A 41 0.16 -3.62 4.75
CA THR A 41 -0.34 -4.46 3.65
C THR A 41 -1.28 -3.68 2.74
N ARG A 42 -2.16 -2.84 3.31
CA ARG A 42 -3.07 -2.00 2.52
C ARG A 42 -2.33 -0.96 1.69
N LEU A 43 -1.33 -0.29 2.28
CA LEU A 43 -0.51 0.68 1.54
C LEU A 43 0.26 0.02 0.40
N ARG A 44 0.85 -1.16 0.65
CA ARG A 44 1.56 -1.93 -0.40
C ARG A 44 0.62 -2.33 -1.53
N LEU A 45 -0.59 -2.79 -1.21
CA LEU A 45 -1.59 -3.14 -2.22
C LEU A 45 -1.95 -1.93 -3.09
N GLN A 46 -2.20 -0.78 -2.47
CA GLN A 46 -2.53 0.45 -3.18
C GLN A 46 -1.40 0.89 -4.10
N LEU A 47 -0.15 0.85 -3.62
CA LEU A 47 1.03 1.17 -4.44
C LEU A 47 1.15 0.23 -5.65
N HIS A 48 0.99 -1.08 -5.46
CA HIS A 48 1.06 -2.04 -6.55
C HIS A 48 -0.07 -1.84 -7.58
N GLN A 49 -1.26 -1.45 -7.15
CA GLN A 49 -2.37 -1.14 -8.05
C GLN A 49 -2.06 0.11 -8.89
N THR A 50 -1.55 1.18 -8.25
CA THR A 50 -1.11 2.39 -8.96
C THR A 50 0.04 2.10 -9.94
N GLN A 51 0.98 1.23 -9.54
CA GLN A 51 2.08 0.82 -10.40
C GLN A 51 1.58 0.07 -11.65
N ARG A 52 0.65 -0.87 -11.50
CA ARG A 52 0.05 -1.55 -12.67
C ARG A 52 -0.69 -0.59 -13.59
N LEU A 53 -1.34 0.43 -13.03
CA LEU A 53 -1.98 1.48 -13.83
C LEU A 53 -0.94 2.32 -14.59
N LEU A 54 0.20 2.62 -13.95
CA LEU A 54 1.33 3.30 -14.58
C LEU A 54 1.90 2.47 -15.73
N ASP A 55 2.15 1.18 -15.51
CA ASP A 55 2.66 0.26 -16.52
C ASP A 55 1.71 0.18 -17.74
N ALA A 56 0.40 0.14 -17.49
CA ALA A 56 -0.61 0.20 -18.56
C ALA A 56 -0.57 1.52 -19.32
N GLY A 57 -0.33 2.64 -18.62
CA GLY A 57 -0.13 3.96 -19.21
C GLY A 57 1.11 4.04 -20.10
N ILE A 58 2.24 3.48 -19.65
CA ILE A 58 3.49 3.41 -20.41
C ILE A 58 3.29 2.58 -21.67
N LEU A 59 2.68 1.39 -21.56
CA LEU A 59 2.40 0.53 -22.71
C LEU A 59 1.49 1.24 -23.73
N ARG A 60 0.48 1.96 -23.24
CA ARG A 60 -0.43 2.75 -24.09
C ARG A 60 0.31 3.87 -24.81
N ALA A 61 1.16 4.62 -24.11
CA ALA A 61 1.97 5.68 -24.71
C ALA A 61 2.89 5.12 -25.81
N ALA A 62 3.54 3.98 -25.55
CA ALA A 62 4.40 3.31 -26.53
C ALA A 62 3.62 2.87 -27.78
N ILE A 63 2.44 2.24 -27.62
CA ILE A 63 1.61 1.82 -28.75
C ILE A 63 1.13 3.04 -29.56
N ARG A 64 0.68 4.11 -28.88
CA ARG A 64 0.20 5.33 -29.53
C ARG A 64 1.31 6.04 -30.30
N SER A 65 2.49 6.17 -29.70
CA SER A 65 3.64 6.80 -30.34
C SER A 65 4.16 6.01 -31.55
N GLN A 66 3.99 4.69 -31.58
CA GLN A 66 4.31 3.88 -32.76
C GLN A 66 3.27 4.02 -33.88
N GLN A 67 1.99 4.19 -33.52
CA GLN A 67 0.90 4.33 -34.49
C GLN A 67 0.78 5.74 -35.08
N ASP A 68 1.16 6.76 -34.30
CA ASP A 68 1.02 8.16 -34.64
C ASP A 68 2.29 8.93 -34.24
N SER A 69 3.03 9.41 -35.24
CA SER A 69 4.27 10.17 -35.06
C SER A 69 4.05 11.58 -34.51
N ASP A 70 2.83 12.12 -34.62
CA ASP A 70 2.48 13.46 -34.15
C ASP A 70 1.80 13.43 -32.77
N TYR A 71 1.83 12.27 -32.10
CA TYR A 71 1.27 12.09 -30.77
C TYR A 71 2.06 12.92 -29.73
N THR A 72 1.40 13.88 -29.10
CA THR A 72 1.97 14.80 -28.09
C THR A 72 1.61 14.42 -26.65
N GLY A 73 0.73 13.43 -26.46
CA GLY A 73 0.23 13.02 -25.16
C GLY A 73 -1.29 12.89 -25.12
N GLU A 74 -1.81 12.36 -24.01
CA GLU A 74 -3.25 12.28 -23.76
C GLU A 74 -3.53 12.17 -22.25
N THR A 75 -4.76 12.51 -21.84
CA THR A 75 -5.27 12.11 -20.52
C THR A 75 -6.23 10.96 -20.70
N TRP A 76 -5.89 9.81 -20.13
CA TRP A 76 -6.67 8.59 -20.14
C TRP A 76 -7.28 8.33 -18.76
N GLN A 77 -8.59 8.11 -18.72
CA GLN A 77 -9.35 7.84 -17.50
C GLN A 77 -10.02 6.46 -17.59
N PRO A 78 -9.35 5.37 -17.19
CA PRO A 78 -9.99 4.06 -17.17
C PRO A 78 -11.00 3.95 -16.03
N THR A 79 -12.13 3.31 -16.30
CA THR A 79 -13.04 2.88 -15.22
C THR A 79 -12.43 1.68 -14.52
N LEU A 80 -12.10 1.84 -13.23
CA LEU A 80 -11.55 0.77 -12.39
C LEU A 80 -12.40 0.60 -11.14
N GLU A 81 -12.52 -0.65 -10.70
CA GLU A 81 -13.15 -0.99 -9.44
C GLU A 81 -12.06 -1.29 -8.39
N LEU A 82 -12.08 -0.57 -7.27
CA LEU A 82 -11.16 -0.76 -6.16
C LEU A 82 -11.96 -1.10 -4.91
N ALA A 83 -11.72 -2.30 -4.37
CA ALA A 83 -12.37 -2.78 -3.14
C ALA A 83 -13.92 -2.76 -3.19
N GLY A 84 -14.53 -3.03 -4.35
CA GLY A 84 -15.99 -3.06 -4.48
C GLY A 84 -16.63 -1.72 -4.83
N GLN A 85 -15.84 -0.69 -5.13
CA GLN A 85 -16.31 0.66 -5.45
C GLN A 85 -15.62 1.19 -6.70
N ASP A 86 -16.33 2.01 -7.47
CA ASP A 86 -15.72 2.76 -8.57
C ASP A 86 -14.62 3.67 -8.02
N ALA A 87 -13.43 3.56 -8.61
CA ALA A 87 -12.28 4.34 -8.23
C ALA A 87 -11.87 5.28 -9.36
N ASP A 88 -11.54 6.51 -8.98
CA ASP A 88 -11.02 7.49 -9.91
C ASP A 88 -9.59 7.09 -10.29
N ALA A 89 -9.44 6.75 -11.57
CA ALA A 89 -8.15 6.46 -12.16
C ALA A 89 -7.88 7.45 -13.29
N THR A 90 -6.73 8.13 -13.23
CA THR A 90 -6.33 9.09 -14.26
C THR A 90 -4.87 8.88 -14.59
N VAL A 91 -4.59 8.67 -15.87
CA VAL A 91 -3.25 8.58 -16.42
C VAL A 91 -3.05 9.76 -17.35
N THR A 92 -2.09 10.61 -17.04
CA THR A 92 -1.69 11.74 -17.90
C THR A 92 -0.38 11.39 -18.56
N ILE A 93 -0.39 11.37 -19.89
CA ILE A 93 0.77 11.14 -20.75
C ILE A 93 1.10 12.49 -21.40
N SER A 94 2.34 12.94 -21.27
CA SER A 94 2.85 14.14 -21.93
C SER A 94 4.19 13.83 -22.56
N ILE A 95 4.36 14.24 -23.82
CA ILE A 95 5.63 14.10 -24.55
C ILE A 95 6.20 15.51 -24.72
N ASP A 96 7.36 15.75 -24.13
CA ASP A 96 8.06 17.04 -24.20
C ASP A 96 9.54 16.79 -24.49
N ASP A 97 10.09 17.48 -25.48
CA ASP A 97 11.49 17.39 -25.91
C ASP A 97 12.05 15.94 -26.07
N GLY A 98 11.21 15.00 -26.54
CA GLY A 98 11.59 13.59 -26.73
C GLY A 98 11.58 12.74 -25.45
N GLN A 99 11.19 13.31 -24.31
CA GLN A 99 10.90 12.58 -23.08
C GLN A 99 9.40 12.34 -22.94
N THR A 100 9.03 11.11 -22.61
CA THR A 100 7.63 10.76 -22.31
C THR A 100 7.45 10.69 -20.80
N THR A 101 6.65 11.61 -20.27
CA THR A 101 6.24 11.60 -18.86
C THR A 101 4.86 10.95 -18.75
N VAL A 102 4.79 9.85 -17.99
CA VAL A 102 3.53 9.17 -17.67
C VAL A 102 3.26 9.33 -16.18
N THR A 103 2.14 9.94 -15.84
CA THR A 103 1.70 10.10 -14.45
C THR A 103 0.40 9.35 -14.24
N ALA A 104 0.41 8.37 -13.34
CA ALA A 104 -0.77 7.62 -12.94
C ALA A 104 -1.25 8.06 -11.56
N LYS A 105 -2.54 8.34 -11.46
CA LYS A 105 -3.27 8.64 -10.22
C LYS A 105 -4.34 7.59 -10.03
N LEU A 106 -4.34 6.95 -8.86
CA LEU A 106 -5.33 5.94 -8.49
C LEU A 106 -5.69 6.05 -7.02
N GLY A 107 -6.99 6.12 -6.73
CA GLY A 107 -7.51 5.95 -5.38
C GLY A 107 -8.95 6.37 -5.23
N LEU A 108 -9.46 6.21 -4.01
CA LEU A 108 -10.77 6.67 -3.59
C LEU A 108 -10.56 7.92 -2.76
N ALA A 109 -11.24 9.02 -3.08
CA ALA A 109 -11.14 10.24 -2.29
C ALA A 109 -11.46 9.94 -0.80
N PRO A 110 -10.62 10.37 0.17
CA PRO A 110 -9.47 11.27 0.04
C PRO A 110 -8.09 10.60 -0.14
N ASN A 111 -8.00 9.27 -0.14
CA ASN A 111 -6.72 8.54 -0.24
C ASN A 111 -6.35 8.24 -1.70
N ILE A 112 -5.88 9.27 -2.40
CA ILE A 112 -5.39 9.16 -3.78
C ILE A 112 -3.87 8.95 -3.78
N THR A 113 -3.41 7.86 -4.38
CA THR A 113 -1.98 7.59 -4.58
C THR A 113 -1.58 8.04 -5.98
N THR A 114 -0.48 8.78 -6.07
CA THR A 114 0.07 9.27 -7.34
C THR A 114 1.45 8.68 -7.53
N GLN A 115 1.71 8.11 -8.71
CA GLN A 115 3.06 7.74 -9.16
C GLN A 115 3.31 8.31 -10.55
N SER A 116 4.53 8.80 -10.76
CA SER A 116 4.98 9.34 -12.03
C SER A 116 6.25 8.61 -12.47
N TYR A 117 6.33 8.28 -13.75
CA TYR A 117 7.51 7.72 -14.37
C TYR A 117 7.84 8.52 -15.63
N VAL A 118 9.11 8.88 -15.78
CA VAL A 118 9.64 9.60 -16.94
C VAL A 118 10.59 8.65 -17.64
N TYR A 119 10.37 8.42 -18.93
CA TYR A 119 11.30 7.64 -19.73
C TYR A 119 11.71 8.41 -20.99
N SER A 120 12.98 8.27 -21.36
CA SER A 120 13.52 8.81 -22.60
C SER A 120 13.27 7.81 -23.72
N SER A 121 12.74 8.28 -24.85
CA SER A 121 12.43 7.43 -26.01
C SER A 121 13.67 6.72 -26.61
N SER A 122 14.88 7.13 -26.21
CA SER A 122 16.16 6.56 -26.64
C SER A 122 16.51 5.20 -26.02
N GLU A 123 15.75 4.71 -25.03
CA GLU A 123 16.09 3.49 -24.27
C GLU A 123 15.24 2.26 -24.70
N VAL A 124 14.27 2.45 -25.61
CA VAL A 124 13.28 1.42 -25.99
C VAL A 124 13.50 0.87 -27.41
N GLN A 125 14.70 1.04 -27.96
CA GLN A 125 15.05 0.60 -29.33
C GLN A 125 15.54 -0.85 -29.39
#